data_AF-A0A354MVP2-F1
#
_entry.id   AF-A0A354MVP2-F1
#
_cell.length_a   1.000
_cell.length_b   1.000
_cell.length_c   1.000
_cell.angle_alpha   90.00
_cell.angle_beta   90.00
_cell.angle_gamma   90.00
#
_symmetry.space_group_name_H-M   'P 1'
#
loop_
_entity.id
_entity.type
_entity.pdbx_description
1 polymer ?
#
loop_
_entity_poly.entity_id
_entity_poly.type
_entity_poly.pdbx_seq_one_letter_code
_entity_poly.pdbx_strand_id
1 'polypeptide(L)'
;MSLSFTDYEKFRRLAAVFRRNYRLTSLFAAYLTHCPEWIDKETVGALTADGALTEKEAVAALLAEALGIDAAGGAEDRALYRDCLLPAVRILDAKEFTADAYMKTVRVADAKVGRFAIKNEIYPAYRAAICGDMEVTADFTEIPPLGFFKEPFPFLAVTEDDNEWMTLTPADTVTSRIPIAAARGKVVTYGLGLGYYAFHAAEKPSVESVTVIEKSPDVIRLFKENLLPLFPHGEKIRVIEADAFDYAEHAAPGERYDVAFVDTWRDASDGCPMYLRMKPLEKKNPGVEFHYWIEGFLLSRLRSLRFAKLLEREENATHGAVGDVTFDEVKMSLTDEAL
;
A
#
# COMPACT_ATOMS: atom_id res chain seq x y z
N MET A 1 -12.24 28.43 -22.45
CA MET A 1 -11.24 28.69 -23.51
C MET A 1 -10.58 27.38 -23.88
N SER A 2 -10.41 27.11 -25.17
CA SER A 2 -9.54 26.01 -25.64
C SER A 2 -8.12 26.18 -25.11
N LEU A 3 -7.46 25.06 -24.79
CA LEU A 3 -6.07 25.06 -24.32
C LEU A 3 -5.16 25.75 -25.34
N SER A 4 -4.17 26.52 -24.86
CA SER A 4 -3.11 27.02 -25.74
C SER A 4 -2.37 25.82 -26.35
N PHE A 5 -1.75 25.97 -27.53
CA PHE A 5 -0.97 24.88 -28.14
C PHE A 5 0.07 24.30 -27.16
N THR A 6 0.75 25.17 -26.40
CA THR A 6 1.71 24.78 -25.38
C THR A 6 1.07 23.98 -24.24
N ASP A 7 -0.12 24.35 -23.79
CA ASP A 7 -0.82 23.64 -22.70
C ASP A 7 -1.45 22.33 -23.18
N TYR A 8 -1.88 22.29 -24.44
CA TYR A 8 -2.31 21.06 -25.10
C TYR A 8 -1.16 20.05 -25.20
N GLU A 9 0.05 20.47 -25.57
CA GLU A 9 1.22 19.59 -25.57
C GLU A 9 1.57 19.05 -24.18
N LYS A 10 1.48 19.88 -23.13
CA LYS A 10 1.66 19.42 -21.75
C LYS A 10 0.59 18.41 -21.35
N PHE A 11 -0.67 18.68 -21.67
CA PHE A 11 -1.78 17.78 -21.41
C PHE A 11 -1.60 16.43 -22.11
N ARG A 12 -1.20 16.40 -23.39
CA ARG A 12 -0.93 15.16 -24.12
C ARG A 12 0.19 14.33 -23.48
N ARG A 13 1.26 14.97 -23.01
CA ARG A 13 2.36 14.29 -22.30
C ARG A 13 1.88 13.68 -20.98
N LEU A 14 1.13 14.44 -20.19
CA LEU A 14 0.53 13.92 -18.96
C LEU A 14 -0.44 12.76 -19.25
N ALA A 15 -1.26 12.86 -20.30
CA ALA A 15 -2.16 11.79 -20.71
C ALA A 15 -1.42 10.50 -21.08
N ALA A 16 -0.26 10.60 -21.72
CA ALA A 16 0.59 9.44 -21.99
C ALA A 16 1.13 8.82 -20.69
N VAL A 17 1.59 9.63 -19.74
CA VAL A 17 2.04 9.15 -18.42
C VAL A 17 0.90 8.45 -17.67
N PHE A 18 -0.29 9.04 -17.60
CA PHE A 18 -1.43 8.43 -16.92
C PHE A 18 -1.89 7.12 -17.56
N ARG A 19 -1.94 7.05 -18.89
CA ARG A 19 -2.23 5.79 -19.61
C ARG A 19 -1.18 4.72 -19.30
N ARG A 20 0.10 5.09 -19.24
CA ARG A 20 1.20 4.19 -18.88
C ARG A 20 1.07 3.69 -17.44
N ASN A 21 0.84 4.57 -16.48
CA ASN A 21 0.66 4.23 -15.07
C ASN A 21 -0.53 3.28 -14.88
N TYR A 22 -1.69 3.63 -15.47
CA TYR A 22 -2.90 2.81 -15.41
C TYR A 22 -2.68 1.42 -16.02
N ARG A 23 -1.99 1.34 -17.17
CA ARG A 23 -1.63 0.06 -17.79
C ARG A 23 -0.78 -0.78 -16.84
N LEU A 24 0.30 -0.22 -16.29
CA LEU A 24 1.21 -0.97 -15.41
C LEU A 24 0.52 -1.48 -14.15
N THR A 25 -0.20 -0.60 -13.45
CA THR A 25 -0.92 -0.93 -12.21
C THR A 25 -2.00 -2.00 -12.45
N SER A 26 -2.72 -1.91 -13.57
CA SER A 26 -3.71 -2.92 -13.96
C SER A 26 -3.06 -4.28 -14.27
N LEU A 27 -1.93 -4.27 -14.97
CA LEU A 27 -1.16 -5.48 -15.29
C LEU A 27 -0.62 -6.14 -14.01
N PHE A 28 -0.05 -5.36 -13.09
CA PHE A 28 0.45 -5.89 -11.80
C PHE A 28 -0.68 -6.44 -10.94
N ALA A 29 -1.83 -5.75 -10.85
CA ALA A 29 -2.99 -6.25 -10.13
C ALA A 29 -3.48 -7.60 -10.69
N ALA A 30 -3.53 -7.73 -12.02
CA ALA A 30 -3.89 -8.99 -12.67
C ALA A 30 -2.89 -10.12 -12.37
N TYR A 31 -1.59 -9.84 -12.47
CA TYR A 31 -0.53 -10.81 -12.17
C TYR A 31 -0.61 -11.31 -10.72
N LEU A 32 -0.66 -10.39 -9.76
CA LEU A 32 -0.68 -10.71 -8.33
C LEU A 32 -1.93 -11.50 -7.94
N THR A 33 -3.05 -11.30 -8.64
CA THR A 33 -4.31 -12.01 -8.39
C THR A 33 -4.36 -13.39 -9.03
N HIS A 34 -3.87 -13.52 -10.26
CA HIS A 34 -4.15 -14.70 -11.10
C HIS A 34 -2.95 -15.64 -11.30
N CYS A 35 -1.73 -15.12 -11.24
CA CYS A 35 -0.52 -15.90 -11.49
C CYS A 35 0.67 -15.48 -10.62
N PRO A 36 0.50 -15.27 -9.30
CA PRO A 36 1.58 -14.75 -8.47
C PRO A 36 2.77 -15.72 -8.33
N GLU A 37 2.56 -17.02 -8.57
CA GLU A 37 3.60 -18.08 -8.50
C GLU A 37 4.21 -18.41 -9.87
N TRP A 38 3.96 -17.59 -10.89
CA TRP A 38 4.47 -17.84 -12.25
C TRP A 38 6.00 -17.78 -12.33
N ILE A 39 6.65 -17.05 -11.41
CA ILE A 39 8.10 -16.93 -11.30
C ILE A 39 8.59 -17.75 -10.11
N ASP A 40 9.55 -18.63 -10.36
CA ASP A 40 10.17 -19.47 -9.35
C ASP A 40 11.71 -19.51 -9.46
N LYS A 41 12.33 -20.19 -8.49
CA LYS A 41 13.79 -20.36 -8.39
C LYS A 41 14.40 -21.08 -9.59
N GLU A 42 13.68 -22.05 -10.16
CA GLU A 42 14.18 -22.86 -11.27
C GLU A 42 14.27 -22.01 -12.54
N THR A 43 13.21 -21.28 -12.86
CA THR A 43 13.12 -20.42 -14.04
C THR A 43 14.14 -19.29 -13.96
N VAL A 44 14.25 -18.63 -12.80
CA VAL A 44 15.27 -17.58 -12.60
C VAL A 44 16.69 -18.15 -12.67
N GLY A 45 16.93 -19.33 -12.10
CA GLY A 45 18.21 -20.02 -12.20
C GLY A 45 18.62 -20.34 -13.64
N ALA A 46 17.67 -20.77 -14.48
CA ALA A 46 17.93 -21.04 -15.89
C ALA A 46 18.31 -19.77 -16.68
N LEU A 47 17.62 -18.65 -16.44
CA LEU A 47 17.90 -17.37 -17.11
C LEU A 47 19.22 -16.71 -16.68
N THR A 48 19.74 -17.07 -15.50
CA THR A 48 20.95 -16.46 -14.93
C THR A 48 22.19 -17.34 -15.08
N ALA A 49 22.05 -18.55 -15.64
CA ALA A 49 23.08 -19.60 -15.67
C ALA A 49 24.35 -19.21 -16.44
N ASP A 50 24.23 -18.39 -17.49
CA ASP A 50 25.37 -17.93 -18.31
C ASP A 50 25.99 -16.61 -17.80
N GLY A 51 25.41 -16.02 -16.76
CA GLY A 51 25.83 -14.74 -16.19
C GLY A 51 25.47 -13.50 -17.02
N ALA A 52 24.65 -13.63 -18.08
CA ALA A 52 24.24 -12.51 -18.92
C ALA A 52 23.23 -11.58 -18.23
N LEU A 53 22.40 -12.14 -17.35
CA LEU A 53 21.41 -11.42 -16.55
C LEU A 53 21.70 -11.56 -15.06
N THR A 54 21.50 -10.48 -14.32
CA THR A 54 21.33 -10.54 -12.87
C THR A 54 19.98 -11.16 -12.51
N GLU A 55 19.81 -11.67 -11.28
CA GLU A 55 18.53 -12.20 -10.82
C GLU A 55 17.40 -11.16 -10.86
N LYS A 56 17.71 -9.89 -10.59
CA LYS A 56 16.74 -8.79 -10.72
C LYS A 56 16.27 -8.64 -12.18
N GLU A 57 17.21 -8.64 -13.13
CA GLU A 57 16.89 -8.51 -14.55
C GLU A 57 16.12 -9.74 -15.06
N ALA A 58 16.49 -10.94 -14.61
CA ALA A 58 15.76 -12.17 -14.93
C ALA A 58 14.31 -12.13 -14.42
N VAL A 59 14.08 -11.75 -13.16
CA VAL A 59 12.71 -11.57 -12.62
C VAL A 59 11.95 -10.48 -13.38
N ALA A 60 12.59 -9.36 -13.71
CA ALA A 60 11.96 -8.31 -14.50
C ALA A 60 11.58 -8.79 -15.92
N ALA A 61 12.45 -9.54 -16.59
CA ALA A 61 12.18 -10.11 -17.91
C ALA A 61 11.03 -11.12 -17.87
N LEU A 62 11.02 -11.99 -16.86
CA LEU A 62 9.94 -12.94 -16.62
C LEU A 62 8.62 -12.21 -16.32
N LEU A 63 8.61 -11.20 -15.44
CA LEU A 63 7.42 -10.38 -15.22
C LEU A 63 6.93 -9.73 -16.53
N ALA A 64 7.83 -9.21 -17.36
CA ALA A 64 7.45 -8.63 -18.64
C ALA A 64 6.75 -9.65 -19.55
N GLU A 65 7.27 -10.88 -19.62
CA GLU A 65 6.65 -11.98 -20.36
C GLU A 65 5.26 -12.34 -19.80
N ALA A 66 5.15 -12.51 -18.47
CA ALA A 66 3.89 -12.81 -17.79
C ALA A 66 2.80 -11.74 -18.05
N LEU A 67 3.22 -10.49 -18.19
CA LEU A 67 2.36 -9.33 -18.42
C LEU A 67 2.12 -9.03 -19.90
N GLY A 68 2.75 -9.77 -20.82
CA GLY A 68 2.66 -9.50 -22.25
C GLY A 68 3.30 -8.17 -22.68
N ILE A 69 4.36 -7.75 -22.00
CA ILE A 69 5.15 -6.56 -22.31
C ILE A 69 6.33 -6.97 -23.21
N ASP A 70 6.31 -6.55 -24.47
CA ASP A 70 7.39 -6.82 -25.43
C ASP A 70 8.59 -5.88 -25.20
N ALA A 71 9.47 -6.28 -24.30
CA ALA A 71 10.67 -5.54 -23.95
C ALA A 71 11.73 -5.48 -25.08
N ALA A 72 11.54 -6.14 -26.22
CA ALA A 72 12.49 -6.16 -27.34
C ALA A 72 11.99 -5.41 -28.58
N GLY A 73 10.70 -5.48 -28.92
CA GLY A 73 10.15 -4.97 -30.18
C GLY A 73 9.43 -3.61 -30.11
N GLY A 74 8.43 -3.46 -29.24
CA GLY A 74 7.58 -2.26 -29.17
C GLY A 74 8.25 -1.06 -28.50
N ALA A 75 8.23 0.13 -29.12
CA ALA A 75 8.84 1.33 -28.51
C ALA A 75 8.19 1.73 -27.17
N GLU A 76 6.88 1.57 -27.05
CA GLU A 76 6.13 1.82 -25.82
C GLU A 76 6.42 0.77 -24.74
N ASP A 77 6.45 -0.50 -25.11
CA ASP A 77 6.73 -1.61 -24.18
C ASP A 77 8.18 -1.59 -23.68
N ARG A 78 9.13 -1.23 -24.56
CA ARG A 78 10.52 -0.96 -24.15
C ARG A 78 10.62 0.16 -23.12
N ALA A 79 9.86 1.24 -23.32
CA ALA A 79 9.83 2.35 -22.37
C ALA A 79 9.15 1.94 -21.05
N LEU A 80 8.02 1.23 -21.11
CA LEU A 80 7.33 0.71 -19.93
C LEU A 80 8.22 -0.23 -19.11
N TYR A 81 8.95 -1.13 -19.79
CA TYR A 81 9.90 -2.03 -19.16
C TYR A 81 11.03 -1.26 -18.47
N ARG A 82 11.74 -0.41 -19.24
CA ARG A 82 12.94 0.29 -18.76
C ARG A 82 12.63 1.34 -17.69
N ASP A 83 11.57 2.12 -17.88
CA ASP A 83 11.29 3.29 -17.07
C ASP A 83 10.40 2.97 -15.85
N CYS A 84 9.67 1.85 -15.87
CA CYS A 84 8.72 1.51 -14.81
C CYS A 84 8.92 0.10 -14.25
N LEU A 85 8.87 -0.95 -15.08
CA LEU A 85 8.90 -2.34 -14.58
C LEU A 85 10.24 -2.75 -13.97
N LEU A 86 11.36 -2.53 -14.67
CA LEU A 86 12.70 -2.84 -14.14
C LEU A 86 13.03 -1.98 -12.89
N PRO A 87 12.68 -0.69 -12.85
CA PRO A 87 12.74 0.11 -11.63
C PRO A 87 11.81 -0.36 -10.52
N ALA A 88 10.67 -1.00 -10.79
CA ALA A 88 9.78 -1.53 -9.75
C ALA A 88 10.38 -2.73 -8.99
N VAL A 89 11.18 -3.57 -9.66
CA VAL A 89 11.68 -4.82 -9.08
C VAL A 89 12.79 -4.58 -8.04
N ARG A 90 12.65 -5.24 -6.89
CA ARG A 90 13.56 -5.20 -5.73
C ARG A 90 13.89 -6.64 -5.29
N ILE A 91 15.16 -6.86 -4.97
CA ILE A 91 15.57 -8.06 -4.22
C ILE A 91 15.49 -7.70 -2.74
N LEU A 92 14.70 -8.45 -1.98
CA LEU A 92 14.52 -8.25 -0.55
C LEU A 92 15.52 -9.10 0.25
N ASP A 93 16.10 -8.52 1.30
CA ASP A 93 16.93 -9.27 2.27
C ASP A 93 16.06 -9.75 3.44
N ALA A 94 15.85 -11.07 3.53
CA ALA A 94 15.09 -11.67 4.63
C ALA A 94 15.66 -11.32 6.02
N LYS A 95 16.97 -11.00 6.12
CA LYS A 95 17.60 -10.60 7.37
C LYS A 95 17.11 -9.23 7.86
N GLU A 96 16.75 -8.33 6.96
CA GLU A 96 16.20 -7.02 7.31
C GLU A 96 14.88 -7.18 8.06
N PHE A 97 13.99 -8.03 7.54
CA PHE A 97 12.66 -8.24 8.10
C PHE A 97 12.69 -9.15 9.34
N THR A 98 13.51 -10.21 9.34
CA THR A 98 13.65 -11.08 10.52
C THR A 98 14.40 -10.39 11.67
N ALA A 99 15.13 -9.30 11.40
CA ALA A 99 15.76 -8.48 12.43
C ALA A 99 14.77 -7.55 13.15
N ASP A 100 13.56 -7.34 12.63
CA ASP A 100 12.54 -6.50 13.24
C ASP A 100 12.16 -6.97 14.65
N ALA A 101 11.90 -6.00 15.55
CA ALA A 101 11.60 -6.27 16.96
C ALA A 101 10.30 -7.07 17.12
N TYR A 102 9.28 -6.81 16.30
CA TYR A 102 8.04 -7.57 16.30
C TYR A 102 8.31 -9.02 15.89
N MET A 103 9.03 -9.23 14.79
CA MET A 103 9.32 -10.58 14.25
C MET A 103 10.17 -11.44 15.20
N LYS A 104 11.00 -10.81 16.03
CA LYS A 104 11.78 -11.50 17.08
C LYS A 104 10.94 -11.88 18.30
N THR A 105 9.99 -11.01 18.65
CA THR A 105 9.26 -11.08 19.93
C THR A 105 7.96 -11.88 19.79
N VAL A 106 7.20 -11.61 18.72
CA VAL A 106 5.89 -12.21 18.49
C VAL A 106 6.06 -13.56 17.80
N ARG A 107 6.17 -14.60 18.62
CA ARG A 107 6.16 -16.01 18.21
C ARG A 107 4.88 -16.65 18.72
N VAL A 108 3.91 -16.84 17.83
CA VAL A 108 2.59 -17.36 18.18
C VAL A 108 2.33 -18.66 17.42
N ALA A 109 1.81 -19.65 18.14
CA ALA A 109 1.31 -20.87 17.53
C ALA A 109 -0.02 -20.59 16.83
N ASP A 110 -0.40 -21.44 15.89
CA ASP A 110 -1.70 -21.31 15.23
C ASP A 110 -2.83 -21.32 16.27
N ALA A 111 -3.69 -20.31 16.19
CA ALA A 111 -4.76 -20.08 17.15
C ALA A 111 -6.03 -19.69 16.41
N LYS A 112 -7.20 -20.13 16.90
CA LYS A 112 -8.49 -19.86 16.27
C LYS A 112 -9.49 -19.32 17.28
N VAL A 113 -10.17 -18.25 16.90
CA VAL A 113 -11.20 -17.58 17.68
C VAL A 113 -12.39 -17.29 16.76
N GLY A 114 -13.49 -17.99 16.98
CA GLY A 114 -14.65 -17.90 16.08
C GLY A 114 -14.26 -18.30 14.65
N ARG A 115 -14.44 -17.36 13.71
CA ARG A 115 -14.11 -17.54 12.29
C ARG A 115 -12.68 -17.15 11.94
N PHE A 116 -11.99 -16.47 12.84
CA PHE A 116 -10.65 -15.95 12.61
C PHE A 116 -9.58 -16.90 13.13
N ALA A 117 -8.51 -17.10 12.37
CA ALA A 117 -7.37 -17.92 12.78
C ALA A 117 -6.03 -17.24 12.45
N ILE A 118 -5.11 -17.20 13.40
CA ILE A 118 -3.71 -16.83 13.17
C ILE A 118 -3.00 -18.04 12.55
N LYS A 119 -2.26 -17.81 11.47
CA LYS A 119 -1.45 -18.81 10.76
C LYS A 119 -0.04 -18.28 10.53
N ASN A 120 0.91 -19.20 10.53
CA ASN A 120 2.27 -18.97 10.05
C ASN A 120 2.35 -19.41 8.59
N GLU A 121 2.49 -18.46 7.67
CA GLU A 121 2.53 -18.67 6.22
C GLU A 121 3.95 -18.46 5.68
N ILE A 122 4.19 -18.90 4.45
CA ILE A 122 5.50 -18.79 3.78
C ILE A 122 5.33 -18.12 2.42
N TYR A 123 6.06 -17.04 2.19
CA TYR A 123 6.33 -16.52 0.85
C TYR A 123 7.34 -17.43 0.15
N PRO A 124 6.99 -18.03 -1.02
CA PRO A 124 7.94 -18.78 -1.82
C PRO A 124 9.09 -17.90 -2.32
N ALA A 125 10.27 -18.51 -2.50
CA ALA A 125 11.40 -17.85 -3.14
C ALA A 125 11.03 -17.40 -4.57
N TYR A 126 11.47 -16.20 -4.96
CA TYR A 126 11.23 -15.54 -6.25
C TYR A 126 9.78 -15.19 -6.57
N ARG A 127 8.83 -15.46 -5.68
CA ARG A 127 7.47 -14.92 -5.78
C ARG A 127 7.51 -13.39 -5.62
N ALA A 128 7.11 -12.68 -6.67
CA ALA A 128 6.96 -11.23 -6.63
C ALA A 128 5.70 -10.83 -5.86
N ALA A 129 5.82 -9.84 -4.98
CA ALA A 129 4.71 -9.23 -4.25
C ALA A 129 4.97 -7.72 -4.09
N ILE A 130 3.93 -6.94 -3.80
CA ILE A 130 4.13 -5.54 -3.39
C ILE A 130 5.03 -5.52 -2.14
N CYS A 131 6.00 -4.62 -2.09
CA CYS A 131 6.97 -4.55 -0.98
C CYS A 131 7.15 -3.14 -0.38
N GLY A 132 6.23 -2.22 -0.66
CA GLY A 132 6.26 -0.84 -0.18
C GLY A 132 5.05 -0.06 -0.69
N ASP A 133 5.07 1.27 -0.53
CA ASP A 133 4.05 2.16 -1.06
C ASP A 133 4.40 2.65 -2.49
N MET A 134 3.44 3.26 -3.19
CA MET A 134 3.63 3.80 -4.53
C MET A 134 4.76 4.83 -4.58
N GLU A 135 5.78 4.58 -5.39
CA GLU A 135 6.82 5.56 -5.71
C GLU A 135 6.34 6.44 -6.87
N VAL A 136 6.37 7.78 -6.72
CA VAL A 136 5.95 8.73 -7.77
C VAL A 136 7.12 9.64 -8.12
N THR A 137 7.54 9.64 -9.38
CA THR A 137 8.61 10.51 -9.89
C THR A 137 8.10 11.93 -10.16
N ALA A 138 9.03 12.87 -10.40
CA ALA A 138 8.68 14.26 -10.71
C ALA A 138 7.85 14.46 -11.99
N ASP A 139 7.89 13.51 -12.93
CA ASP A 139 7.07 13.50 -14.14
C ASP A 139 5.75 12.72 -13.97
N PHE A 140 5.38 12.40 -12.72
CA PHE A 140 4.22 11.60 -12.33
C PHE A 140 4.27 10.14 -12.81
N THR A 141 5.43 9.60 -13.14
CA THR A 141 5.55 8.15 -13.35
C THR A 141 5.33 7.44 -12.02
N GLU A 142 4.40 6.50 -12.02
CA GLU A 142 4.04 5.71 -10.84
C GLU A 142 4.71 4.34 -10.94
N ILE A 143 5.51 4.00 -9.93
CA ILE A 143 6.33 2.79 -9.86
C ILE A 143 5.86 2.01 -8.62
N PRO A 144 4.96 1.02 -8.77
CA PRO A 144 4.56 0.16 -7.67
C PRO A 144 5.73 -0.77 -7.32
N PRO A 145 6.32 -0.72 -6.12
CA PRO A 145 7.48 -1.53 -5.79
C PRO A 145 7.10 -3.00 -5.67
N LEU A 146 7.75 -3.86 -6.46
CA LEU A 146 7.62 -5.32 -6.41
C LEU A 146 8.89 -5.93 -5.84
N GLY A 147 8.77 -6.66 -4.75
CA GLY A 147 9.85 -7.34 -4.08
C GLY A 147 9.75 -8.86 -4.20
N PHE A 148 10.90 -9.53 -4.19
CA PHE A 148 10.99 -10.97 -4.01
C PHE A 148 12.18 -11.34 -3.12
N PHE A 149 12.08 -12.47 -2.42
CA PHE A 149 13.17 -13.07 -1.67
C PHE A 149 13.85 -14.17 -2.48
N LYS A 150 15.16 -14.36 -2.30
CA LYS A 150 15.88 -15.49 -2.92
C LYS A 150 15.61 -16.83 -2.23
N GLU A 151 15.14 -16.77 -0.98
CA GLU A 151 14.81 -17.92 -0.15
C GLU A 151 13.41 -17.73 0.43
N PRO A 152 12.71 -18.81 0.81
CA PRO A 152 11.38 -18.70 1.38
C PRO A 152 11.36 -17.83 2.64
N PHE A 153 10.32 -17.01 2.80
CA PHE A 153 10.21 -16.03 3.87
C PHE A 153 8.94 -16.26 4.71
N PRO A 154 9.04 -16.51 6.03
CA PRO A 154 7.87 -16.73 6.87
C PRO A 154 7.20 -15.40 7.24
N PHE A 155 5.87 -15.40 7.28
CA PHE A 155 5.07 -14.26 7.74
C PHE A 155 3.84 -14.72 8.53
N LEU A 156 3.27 -13.80 9.31
CA LEU A 156 2.03 -14.06 10.04
C LEU A 156 0.84 -13.62 9.20
N ALA A 157 -0.23 -14.40 9.24
CA ALA A 157 -1.49 -14.10 8.61
C ALA A 157 -2.64 -14.33 9.60
N VAL A 158 -3.76 -13.65 9.39
CA VAL A 158 -5.06 -14.05 9.92
C VAL A 158 -5.95 -14.41 8.75
N THR A 159 -6.67 -15.53 8.88
CA THR A 159 -7.71 -15.93 7.94
C THR A 159 -9.09 -15.82 8.56
N GLU A 160 -10.10 -15.39 7.80
CA GLU A 160 -11.52 -15.51 8.13
C GLU A 160 -12.13 -16.64 7.28
N ASP A 161 -12.65 -17.69 7.91
CA ASP A 161 -13.21 -18.85 7.21
C ASP A 161 -12.25 -19.41 6.13
N ASP A 162 -10.96 -19.52 6.49
CA ASP A 162 -9.83 -19.94 5.65
C ASP A 162 -9.47 -19.01 4.47
N ASN A 163 -10.17 -17.89 4.28
CA ASN A 163 -9.75 -16.84 3.36
C ASN A 163 -8.81 -15.87 4.06
N GLU A 164 -7.78 -15.40 3.37
CA GLU A 164 -6.89 -14.37 3.89
C GLU A 164 -7.69 -13.12 4.30
N TRP A 165 -7.49 -12.66 5.54
CA TRP A 165 -8.14 -11.48 6.10
C TRP A 165 -7.14 -10.33 6.27
N MET A 166 -5.98 -10.61 6.87
CA MET A 166 -4.88 -9.66 7.02
C MET A 166 -3.56 -10.43 7.09
N THR A 167 -2.47 -9.76 6.71
CA THR A 167 -1.13 -10.34 6.70
C THR A 167 -0.13 -9.35 7.29
N LEU A 168 1.04 -9.86 7.71
CA LEU A 168 2.20 -9.06 8.07
C LEU A 168 3.32 -9.37 7.08
N THR A 169 3.15 -8.86 5.87
CA THR A 169 4.09 -9.02 4.76
C THR A 169 5.20 -7.96 4.83
N PRO A 170 6.25 -8.08 4.00
CA PRO A 170 7.24 -7.02 3.85
C PRO A 170 6.62 -5.66 3.54
N ALA A 171 5.58 -5.59 2.70
CA ALA A 171 4.90 -4.33 2.41
C ALA A 171 4.36 -3.68 3.68
N ASP A 172 3.66 -4.43 4.52
CA ASP A 172 3.08 -3.92 5.77
C ASP A 172 4.15 -3.36 6.71
N THR A 173 5.30 -4.04 6.79
CA THR A 173 6.42 -3.56 7.62
C THR A 173 7.05 -2.29 7.06
N VAL A 174 7.13 -2.13 5.74
CA VAL A 174 7.74 -0.98 5.06
C VAL A 174 6.80 0.23 5.11
N THR A 175 5.52 0.05 4.76
CA THR A 175 4.51 1.12 4.75
C THR A 175 4.21 1.64 6.15
N SER A 176 4.45 0.84 7.18
CA SER A 176 4.32 1.27 8.58
C SER A 176 5.51 2.08 9.12
N ARG A 177 6.65 2.16 8.42
CA ARG A 177 7.87 2.81 8.94
C ARG A 177 7.67 4.29 9.24
N ILE A 178 7.05 5.02 8.32
CA ILE A 178 6.77 6.46 8.47
C ILE A 178 5.83 6.74 9.66
N PRO A 179 4.65 6.12 9.75
CA PRO A 179 3.76 6.35 10.90
C PRO A 179 4.40 5.91 12.23
N ILE A 180 5.13 4.79 12.27
CA ILE A 180 5.86 4.37 13.47
C ILE A 180 6.90 5.42 13.88
N ALA A 181 7.65 5.98 12.92
CA ALA A 181 8.64 7.02 13.20
C ALA A 181 7.98 8.29 13.77
N ALA A 182 6.80 8.67 13.28
CA ALA A 182 6.05 9.82 13.75
C ALA A 182 5.44 9.65 15.15
N ALA A 183 5.13 8.41 15.56
CA ALA A 183 4.45 8.08 16.82
C ALA A 183 5.12 8.70 18.06
N ARG A 184 4.34 9.48 18.83
CA ARG A 184 4.74 10.17 20.07
C ARG A 184 3.49 10.55 20.88
N GLY A 185 3.66 10.79 22.17
CA GLY A 185 2.58 11.19 23.08
C GLY A 185 1.45 10.16 23.10
N LYS A 186 0.22 10.62 22.95
CA LYS A 186 -0.96 9.76 22.85
C LYS A 186 -1.24 9.47 21.38
N VAL A 187 -1.14 8.20 20.99
CA VAL A 187 -1.39 7.80 19.61
C VAL A 187 -2.69 7.02 19.49
N VAL A 188 -3.38 7.20 18.37
CA VAL A 188 -4.52 6.38 17.97
C VAL A 188 -4.23 5.65 16.66
N THR A 189 -4.60 4.39 16.56
CA THR A 189 -4.65 3.67 15.28
C THR A 189 -6.07 3.18 15.02
N TYR A 190 -6.54 3.40 13.80
CA TYR A 190 -7.84 2.93 13.32
C TYR A 190 -7.60 1.68 12.51
N GLY A 191 -8.05 0.54 13.03
CA GLY A 191 -7.65 -0.78 12.58
C GLY A 191 -6.59 -1.39 13.51
N LEU A 192 -6.82 -2.65 13.89
CA LEU A 192 -5.91 -3.38 14.77
C LEU A 192 -4.84 -4.15 13.98
N GLY A 193 -5.22 -4.75 12.85
CA GLY A 193 -4.34 -5.68 12.14
C GLY A 193 -3.81 -6.78 13.06
N LEU A 194 -2.56 -7.18 12.85
CA LEU A 194 -1.81 -8.06 13.76
C LEU A 194 -1.16 -7.28 14.93
N GLY A 195 -1.49 -6.00 15.10
CA GLY A 195 -0.94 -5.14 16.14
C GLY A 195 0.49 -4.66 15.87
N TYR A 196 0.98 -4.72 14.62
CA TYR A 196 2.35 -4.35 14.27
C TYR A 196 2.67 -2.87 14.59
N TYR A 197 1.83 -1.94 14.14
CA TYR A 197 1.97 -0.52 14.49
C TYR A 197 1.87 -0.31 16.01
N ALA A 198 0.88 -0.94 16.66
CA ALA A 198 0.66 -0.79 18.09
C ALA A 198 1.84 -1.28 18.94
N PHE A 199 2.46 -2.40 18.56
CA PHE A 199 3.68 -2.92 19.15
C PHE A 199 4.81 -1.89 19.07
N HIS A 200 5.15 -1.46 17.85
CA HIS A 200 6.28 -0.57 17.64
C HIS A 200 6.06 0.83 18.23
N ALA A 201 4.84 1.33 18.21
CA ALA A 201 4.50 2.57 18.89
C ALA A 201 4.67 2.45 20.41
N ALA A 202 4.20 1.35 21.03
CA ALA A 202 4.33 1.13 22.47
C ALA A 202 5.78 1.01 22.94
N GLU A 203 6.67 0.42 22.13
CA GLU A 203 8.11 0.32 22.41
C GLU A 203 8.80 1.69 22.54
N LYS A 204 8.23 2.75 21.94
CA LYS A 204 8.87 4.08 21.95
C LYS A 204 8.74 4.73 23.34
N PRO A 205 9.85 5.19 23.95
CA PRO A 205 9.78 5.95 25.20
C PRO A 205 8.99 7.26 25.07
N SER A 206 8.95 7.85 23.87
CA SER A 206 8.19 9.06 23.58
C SER A 206 6.68 8.84 23.47
N VAL A 207 6.18 7.60 23.47
CA VAL A 207 4.76 7.27 23.41
C VAL A 207 4.25 6.96 24.82
N GLU A 208 3.24 7.73 25.24
CA GLU A 208 2.53 7.62 26.51
C GLU A 208 1.52 6.47 26.47
N SER A 209 0.68 6.40 25.42
CA SER A 209 -0.36 5.39 25.26
C SER A 209 -0.72 5.18 23.79
N VAL A 210 -1.14 3.96 23.47
CA VAL A 210 -1.65 3.56 22.16
C VAL A 210 -3.12 3.18 22.31
N THR A 211 -4.03 3.93 21.69
CA THR A 211 -5.43 3.50 21.54
C THR A 211 -5.60 2.82 20.19
N VAL A 212 -6.12 1.60 20.17
CA VAL A 212 -6.46 0.86 18.96
C VAL A 212 -7.98 0.80 18.82
N ILE A 213 -8.51 1.23 17.68
CA ILE A 213 -9.93 1.13 17.35
C ILE A 213 -10.14 -0.03 16.40
N GLU A 214 -10.91 -1.03 16.83
CA GLU A 214 -11.23 -2.21 16.03
C GLU A 214 -12.72 -2.51 16.13
N LYS A 215 -13.34 -2.91 15.02
CA LYS A 215 -14.77 -3.16 14.95
C LYS A 215 -15.14 -4.60 15.29
N SER A 216 -14.28 -5.56 14.96
CA SER A 216 -14.57 -6.97 15.12
C SER A 216 -14.25 -7.48 16.52
N PRO A 217 -15.26 -7.87 17.34
CA PRO A 217 -15.01 -8.41 18.68
C PRO A 217 -14.19 -9.71 18.64
N ASP A 218 -14.33 -10.53 17.60
CA ASP A 218 -13.55 -11.76 17.46
C ASP A 218 -12.07 -11.47 17.16
N VAL A 219 -11.77 -10.46 16.33
CA VAL A 219 -10.39 -10.03 16.06
C VAL A 219 -9.77 -9.42 17.33
N ILE A 220 -10.52 -8.62 18.08
CA ILE A 220 -10.08 -8.09 19.37
C ILE A 220 -9.76 -9.22 20.35
N ARG A 221 -10.63 -10.23 20.45
CA ARG A 221 -10.42 -11.39 21.33
C ARG A 221 -9.19 -12.20 20.89
N LEU A 222 -9.07 -12.48 19.59
CA LEU A 222 -7.92 -13.18 19.01
C LEU A 222 -6.59 -12.47 19.37
N PHE A 223 -6.54 -11.15 19.18
CA PHE A 223 -5.39 -10.32 19.53
C PHE A 223 -5.09 -10.33 21.03
N LYS A 224 -6.10 -10.07 21.88
CA LYS A 224 -5.93 -9.99 23.34
C LYS A 224 -5.48 -11.31 23.96
N GLU A 225 -5.94 -12.44 23.43
CA GLU A 225 -5.62 -13.77 23.96
C GLU A 225 -4.28 -14.29 23.44
N ASN A 226 -3.88 -13.98 22.21
CA ASN A 226 -2.76 -14.65 21.54
C ASN A 226 -1.58 -13.76 21.16
N LEU A 227 -1.78 -12.44 21.00
CA LEU A 227 -0.75 -11.51 20.53
C LEU A 227 -0.34 -10.52 21.61
N LEU A 228 -1.29 -9.78 22.19
CA LEU A 228 -1.03 -8.78 23.23
C LEU A 228 -0.20 -9.30 24.42
N PRO A 229 -0.39 -10.55 24.93
CA PRO A 229 0.42 -11.07 26.03
C PRO A 229 1.92 -11.22 25.70
N LEU A 230 2.28 -11.20 24.41
CA LEU A 230 3.67 -11.27 23.93
C LEU A 230 4.31 -9.88 23.82
N PHE A 231 3.55 -8.79 24.00
CA PHE A 231 4.05 -7.43 23.77
C PHE A 231 4.74 -6.90 25.05
N PRO A 232 6.01 -6.48 24.99
CA PRO A 232 6.76 -6.04 26.17
C PRO A 232 6.12 -4.83 26.88
N HIS A 233 5.52 -3.94 26.10
CA HIS A 233 4.83 -2.73 26.57
C HIS A 233 3.31 -2.78 26.33
N GLY A 234 2.72 -3.97 26.47
CA GLY A 234 1.28 -4.19 26.30
C GLY A 234 0.40 -3.34 27.22
N GLU A 235 0.91 -2.89 28.36
CA GLU A 235 0.22 -1.99 29.30
C GLU A 235 -0.08 -0.61 28.71
N LYS A 236 0.66 -0.16 27.69
CA LYS A 236 0.38 1.08 26.97
C LYS A 236 -0.78 0.96 25.99
N ILE A 237 -1.20 -0.26 25.67
CA ILE A 237 -2.12 -0.54 24.57
C ILE A 237 -3.54 -0.73 25.11
N ARG A 238 -4.45 0.12 24.65
CA ARG A 238 -5.88 0.05 24.94
C ARG A 238 -6.65 -0.22 23.66
N VAL A 239 -7.35 -1.35 23.59
CA VAL A 239 -8.21 -1.70 22.44
C VAL A 239 -9.67 -1.34 22.76
N ILE A 240 -10.28 -0.53 21.90
CA ILE A 240 -11.69 -0.12 21.98
C ILE A 240 -12.45 -0.77 20.83
N GLU A 241 -13.53 -1.47 21.17
CA GLU A 241 -14.47 -2.02 20.19
C GLU A 241 -15.38 -0.90 19.67
N ALA A 242 -15.11 -0.39 18.47
CA ALA A 242 -15.89 0.67 17.85
C ALA A 242 -15.69 0.71 16.33
N ASP A 243 -16.64 1.33 15.62
CA ASP A 243 -16.42 1.74 14.23
C ASP A 243 -15.42 2.89 14.17
N ALA A 244 -14.42 2.78 13.29
CA ALA A 244 -13.34 3.74 13.18
C ALA A 244 -13.83 5.16 12.89
N PHE A 245 -14.82 5.32 12.01
CA PHE A 245 -15.31 6.63 11.60
C PHE A 245 -16.21 7.25 12.67
N ASP A 246 -17.08 6.44 13.28
CA ASP A 246 -17.93 6.92 14.37
C ASP A 246 -17.08 7.35 15.57
N TYR A 247 -16.01 6.60 15.89
CA TYR A 247 -15.06 6.97 16.93
C TYR A 247 -14.30 8.25 16.59
N ALA A 248 -13.77 8.36 15.36
CA ALA A 248 -13.07 9.55 14.88
C ALA A 248 -13.95 10.80 14.93
N GLU A 249 -15.24 10.64 14.66
CA GLU A 249 -16.20 11.73 14.61
C GLU A 249 -16.66 12.20 15.99
N HIS A 250 -16.89 11.28 16.92
CA HIS A 250 -17.61 11.57 18.16
C HIS A 250 -16.77 11.45 19.44
N ALA A 251 -15.76 10.59 19.46
CA ALA A 251 -14.99 10.29 20.67
C ALA A 251 -13.56 10.84 20.62
N ALA A 252 -12.86 10.67 19.49
CA ALA A 252 -11.47 11.08 19.33
C ALA A 252 -11.18 12.55 19.68
N PRO A 253 -12.06 13.54 19.37
CA PRO A 253 -11.81 14.94 19.72
C PRO A 253 -11.64 15.19 21.23
N GLY A 254 -12.24 14.35 22.07
CA GLY A 254 -12.15 14.44 23.53
C GLY A 254 -10.85 13.87 24.12
N GLU A 255 -10.16 12.98 23.39
CA GLU A 255 -9.01 12.22 23.90
C GLU A 255 -7.68 12.98 23.74
N ARG A 256 -7.62 13.97 22.83
CA ARG A 256 -6.44 14.81 22.54
C ARG A 256 -5.21 13.97 22.17
N TYR A 257 -5.34 13.21 21.08
CA TYR A 257 -4.21 12.50 20.48
C TYR A 257 -3.15 13.46 19.92
N ASP A 258 -1.94 12.97 19.71
CA ASP A 258 -0.84 13.67 19.04
C ASP A 258 -0.63 13.13 17.61
N VAL A 259 -0.84 11.81 17.42
CA VAL A 259 -0.67 11.13 16.13
C VAL A 259 -1.81 10.15 15.90
N ALA A 260 -2.34 10.12 14.67
CA ALA A 260 -3.33 9.17 14.21
C ALA A 260 -2.79 8.37 13.03
N PHE A 261 -2.90 7.04 13.08
CA PHE A 261 -2.64 6.15 11.95
C PHE A 261 -3.93 5.48 11.50
N VAL A 262 -4.25 5.53 10.21
CA VAL A 262 -5.51 5.01 9.66
C VAL A 262 -5.21 3.84 8.73
N ASP A 263 -5.64 2.65 9.13
CA ASP A 263 -5.35 1.36 8.50
C ASP A 263 -6.60 0.45 8.58
N THR A 264 -7.67 0.84 7.87
CA THR A 264 -9.00 0.20 8.01
C THR A 264 -9.48 -0.53 6.74
N TRP A 265 -8.64 -0.65 5.73
CA TRP A 265 -9.00 -1.17 4.40
C TRP A 265 -8.12 -2.35 4.01
N ARG A 266 -8.49 -3.02 2.91
CA ARG A 266 -7.74 -4.17 2.39
C ARG A 266 -6.79 -3.75 1.29
N ASP A 267 -7.22 -2.82 0.44
CA ASP A 267 -6.43 -2.31 -0.66
C ASP A 267 -6.93 -0.91 -1.08
N ALA A 268 -6.39 -0.36 -2.18
CA ALA A 268 -6.78 0.96 -2.64
C ALA A 268 -8.25 1.05 -3.13
N SER A 269 -8.89 -0.07 -3.49
CA SER A 269 -10.25 -0.08 -4.02
C SER A 269 -11.30 0.25 -2.96
N ASP A 270 -11.21 -0.34 -1.76
CA ASP A 270 -12.06 0.01 -0.62
C ASP A 270 -11.44 1.10 0.28
N GLY A 271 -10.11 1.27 0.22
CA GLY A 271 -9.40 2.34 0.89
C GLY A 271 -9.74 3.74 0.37
N CYS A 272 -9.86 3.97 -0.95
CA CYS A 272 -10.17 5.30 -1.49
C CYS A 272 -11.45 5.95 -0.90
N PRO A 273 -12.63 5.29 -0.91
CA PRO A 273 -13.82 5.89 -0.31
C PRO A 273 -13.68 6.09 1.20
N MET A 274 -12.96 5.21 1.90
CA MET A 274 -12.69 5.32 3.34
C MET A 274 -11.76 6.49 3.66
N TYR A 275 -10.70 6.67 2.89
CA TYR A 275 -9.77 7.79 2.98
C TYR A 275 -10.50 9.12 2.79
N LEU A 276 -11.32 9.23 1.74
CA LEU A 276 -12.15 10.43 1.49
C LEU A 276 -13.19 10.68 2.59
N ARG A 277 -13.65 9.62 3.29
CA ARG A 277 -14.52 9.75 4.47
C ARG A 277 -13.75 10.23 5.71
N MET A 278 -12.50 9.80 5.88
CA MET A 278 -11.67 10.15 7.04
C MET A 278 -11.08 11.57 6.94
N LYS A 279 -10.67 12.02 5.75
CA LYS A 279 -10.02 13.33 5.56
C LYS A 279 -10.80 14.52 6.14
N PRO A 280 -12.12 14.65 5.96
CA PRO A 280 -12.88 15.73 6.59
C PRO A 280 -12.89 15.67 8.14
N LEU A 281 -12.71 14.49 8.73
CA LEU A 281 -12.73 14.28 10.18
C LEU A 281 -11.43 14.74 10.86
N GLU A 282 -10.33 14.90 10.12
CA GLU A 282 -9.09 15.48 10.65
C GLU A 282 -9.36 16.86 11.28
N LYS A 283 -10.27 17.66 10.69
CA LYS A 283 -10.65 19.00 11.16
C LYS A 283 -11.29 19.00 12.56
N LYS A 284 -11.85 17.86 12.99
CA LYS A 284 -12.41 17.70 14.34
C LYS A 284 -11.34 17.43 15.38
N ASN A 285 -10.11 17.11 14.95
CA ASN A 285 -8.96 16.76 15.77
C ASN A 285 -7.79 17.72 15.46
N PRO A 286 -7.93 19.03 15.68
CA PRO A 286 -6.90 20.00 15.31
C PRO A 286 -5.60 19.76 16.07
N GLY A 287 -4.49 19.71 15.34
CA GLY A 287 -3.15 19.48 15.89
C GLY A 287 -2.70 18.01 15.93
N VAL A 288 -3.59 17.07 15.59
CA VAL A 288 -3.22 15.66 15.40
C VAL A 288 -2.52 15.50 14.06
N GLU A 289 -1.40 14.79 14.04
CA GLU A 289 -0.70 14.40 12.82
C GLU A 289 -1.29 13.10 12.28
N PHE A 290 -1.89 13.13 11.10
CA PHE A 290 -2.52 11.96 10.46
C PHE A 290 -1.57 11.28 9.46
N HIS A 291 -1.55 9.95 9.52
CA HIS A 291 -0.89 9.06 8.57
C HIS A 291 -1.87 8.01 8.09
N TYR A 292 -1.71 7.58 6.84
CA TYR A 292 -2.63 6.65 6.18
C TYR A 292 -1.87 5.46 5.62
N TRP A 293 -2.36 4.25 5.84
CA TRP A 293 -1.76 3.06 5.25
C TRP A 293 -1.90 3.11 3.72
N ILE A 294 -0.82 2.80 3.00
CA ILE A 294 -0.74 2.82 1.53
C ILE A 294 -1.24 4.12 0.86
N GLU A 295 -1.03 5.28 1.51
CA GLU A 295 -1.50 6.58 1.02
C GLU A 295 -1.05 6.86 -0.41
N GLY A 296 0.17 6.47 -0.79
CA GLY A 296 0.68 6.59 -2.15
C GLY A 296 -0.19 5.88 -3.19
N PHE A 297 -0.59 4.63 -2.91
CA PHE A 297 -1.53 3.88 -3.75
C PHE A 297 -2.92 4.51 -3.80
N LEU A 298 -3.43 5.01 -2.66
CA LEU A 298 -4.72 5.71 -2.60
C LEU A 298 -4.71 6.97 -3.49
N LEU A 299 -3.67 7.79 -3.35
CA LEU A 299 -3.50 9.01 -4.13
C LEU A 299 -3.33 8.68 -5.63
N SER A 300 -2.56 7.64 -5.98
CA SER A 300 -2.44 7.16 -7.37
C SER A 300 -3.79 6.78 -7.97
N ARG A 301 -4.61 6.03 -7.23
CA ARG A 301 -5.94 5.63 -7.68
C ARG A 301 -6.86 6.85 -7.84
N LEU A 302 -6.85 7.78 -6.89
CA LEU A 302 -7.67 8.99 -6.96
C LEU A 302 -7.24 9.92 -8.12
N ARG A 303 -5.92 10.09 -8.34
CA ARG A 303 -5.38 10.82 -9.51
C ARG A 303 -5.85 10.18 -10.81
N SER A 304 -5.76 8.85 -10.92
CA SER A 304 -6.23 8.11 -12.11
C SER A 304 -7.72 8.32 -12.37
N LEU A 305 -8.57 8.26 -11.34
CA LEU A 305 -10.01 8.49 -11.46
C LEU A 305 -10.36 9.94 -11.86
N ARG A 306 -9.64 10.93 -11.32
CA ARG A 306 -9.81 12.34 -11.71
C ARG A 306 -9.36 12.57 -13.14
N PHE A 307 -8.22 12.02 -13.52
CA PHE A 307 -7.67 12.18 -14.86
C PHE A 307 -8.56 11.53 -15.93
N ALA A 308 -9.13 10.35 -15.66
CA ALA A 308 -10.09 9.71 -16.55
C ALA A 308 -11.30 10.63 -16.85
N LYS A 309 -11.86 11.29 -15.82
CA LYS A 309 -12.95 12.25 -16.01
C LYS A 309 -12.54 13.48 -16.83
N LEU A 310 -11.29 13.92 -16.73
CA LEU A 310 -10.77 15.03 -17.54
C LEU A 310 -10.61 14.62 -19.00
N LEU A 311 -10.12 13.41 -19.28
CA LEU A 311 -10.05 12.86 -20.63
C LEU A 311 -11.43 12.74 -21.27
N GLU A 312 -12.40 12.17 -20.56
CA GLU A 312 -13.78 12.07 -21.05
C GLU A 312 -14.38 13.45 -21.38
N ARG A 313 -14.10 14.48 -20.57
CA ARG A 313 -14.55 15.85 -20.84
C ARG A 313 -13.86 16.46 -22.06
N GLU A 314 -12.56 16.24 -22.22
CA GLU A 314 -11.82 16.76 -23.37
C GLU A 314 -12.29 16.11 -24.68
N GLU A 315 -12.47 14.80 -24.68
CA GLU A 315 -13.05 14.05 -25.81
C GLU A 315 -14.45 14.59 -26.13
N ASN A 316 -15.32 14.76 -25.13
CA ASN A 316 -16.66 15.31 -25.34
C ASN A 316 -16.65 16.78 -25.82
N ALA A 317 -15.70 17.60 -25.34
CA ALA A 317 -15.52 18.98 -25.78
C ALA A 317 -15.05 19.05 -27.24
N THR A 318 -14.19 18.12 -27.69
CA THR A 318 -13.79 18.01 -29.10
C THR A 318 -14.98 17.60 -30.00
N HIS A 319 -15.96 16.87 -29.43
CA HIS A 319 -17.19 16.45 -30.12
C HIS A 319 -18.38 17.40 -29.91
N GLY A 320 -18.16 18.61 -29.34
CA GLY A 320 -19.16 19.67 -29.25
C GLY A 320 -20.13 19.59 -28.06
N ALA A 321 -19.86 18.75 -27.06
CA ALA A 321 -20.70 18.57 -25.88
C ALA A 321 -19.96 18.98 -24.58
N VAL A 322 -20.13 20.24 -24.15
CA VAL A 322 -19.81 20.82 -22.83
C VAL A 322 -18.33 21.14 -22.52
N GLY A 323 -18.10 22.41 -22.11
CA GLY A 323 -17.11 22.91 -21.14
C GLY A 323 -15.62 22.66 -21.38
N ASP A 324 -14.88 23.73 -21.71
CA ASP A 324 -13.42 23.69 -21.83
C ASP A 324 -12.70 23.31 -20.51
N VAL A 325 -11.78 22.32 -20.57
CA VAL A 325 -10.87 21.97 -19.46
C VAL A 325 -9.70 22.96 -19.42
N THR A 326 -9.40 23.54 -18.25
CA THR A 326 -8.27 24.47 -18.07
C THR A 326 -7.01 23.77 -17.55
N PHE A 327 -5.83 24.30 -17.88
CA PHE A 327 -4.55 23.73 -17.40
C PHE A 327 -4.39 23.88 -15.88
N ASP A 328 -4.99 24.88 -15.26
CA ASP A 328 -4.99 25.04 -13.80
C ASP A 328 -5.86 23.97 -13.12
N GLU A 329 -6.98 23.55 -13.71
CA GLU A 329 -7.76 22.40 -13.23
C GLU A 329 -6.99 21.09 -13.37
N VAL A 330 -6.24 20.92 -14.47
CA VAL A 330 -5.32 19.79 -14.64
C VAL A 330 -4.26 19.83 -13.54
N LYS A 331 -3.59 20.96 -13.32
CA LYS A 331 -2.55 21.09 -12.29
C LYS A 331 -3.09 20.89 -10.87
N MET A 332 -4.25 21.45 -10.53
CA MET A 332 -4.93 21.20 -9.26
C MET A 332 -5.30 19.73 -9.11
N SER A 333 -5.79 19.05 -10.16
CA SER A 333 -6.16 17.63 -10.06
C SER A 333 -4.98 16.69 -9.76
N LEU A 334 -3.74 17.19 -9.90
CA LEU A 334 -2.50 16.45 -9.76
C LEU A 334 -1.79 16.69 -8.42
N THR A 335 -2.23 17.66 -7.61
CA THR A 335 -1.66 17.91 -6.28
C THR A 335 -2.43 17.15 -5.21
N ASP A 336 -1.70 16.64 -4.21
CA ASP A 336 -2.30 15.99 -3.03
C ASP A 336 -3.20 16.96 -2.25
N GLU A 337 -2.92 18.27 -2.34
CA GLU A 337 -3.73 19.35 -1.74
C GLU A 337 -5.16 19.45 -2.30
N ALA A 338 -5.42 18.90 -3.48
CA ALA A 338 -6.74 18.90 -4.09
C ALA A 338 -7.54 17.62 -3.83
N LEU A 339 -6.92 16.58 -3.26
CA LEU A 339 -7.48 15.25 -3.03
C LEU A 339 -8.14 15.12 -1.66
#